data_AF-A0A932Y7M6-F1
#
_entry.id   AF-A0A932Y7M6-F1
#
_cell.length_a   1.000
_cell.length_b   1.000
_cell.length_c   1.000
_cell.angle_alpha   90.00
_cell.angle_beta   90.00
_cell.angle_gamma   90.00
#
_symmetry.space_group_name_H-M   'P 1'
#
loop_
_entity.id
_entity.type
_entity.pdbx_description
1 polymer ?
#
loop_
_entity_poly.entity_id
_entity_poly.type
_entity_poly.pdbx_seq_one_letter_code
_entity_poly.pdbx_strand_id
1 'polypeptide(L)' 'MSELDKTKYQAIRTLMHLCGRCQEGAAHSCRIQELISEIESIQGIPIIVNSELRHVVLAR' A
#
# COMPACT_ATOMS: atom_id res chain seq x y z
N MET A 1 10.62 14.47 7.85
CA MET A 1 9.51 13.82 7.13
C MET A 1 8.27 14.70 7.27
N SER A 2 7.63 15.03 6.15
CA SER A 2 6.33 15.70 6.15
C SER A 2 5.22 14.75 6.66
N GLU A 3 4.06 15.28 7.02
CA GLU A 3 2.90 14.46 7.38
C GLU A 3 2.48 13.55 6.22
N LEU A 4 2.62 14.01 4.98
CA LEU A 4 2.35 13.21 3.79
C LEU A 4 3.32 12.03 3.65
N ASP A 5 4.60 12.23 3.97
CA ASP A 5 5.58 11.14 3.99
C ASP A 5 5.17 10.09 5.04
N LYS A 6 4.74 10.53 6.23
CA LYS A 6 4.28 9.62 7.29
C LYS A 6 3.09 8.78 6.83
N THR A 7 2.11 9.40 6.15
CA THR A 7 0.95 8.69 5.59
C THR A 7 1.37 7.66 4.56
N LYS A 8 2.28 8.02 3.63
CA LYS A 8 2.83 7.10 2.62
C LYS A 8 3.53 5.91 3.27
N TYR A 9 4.39 6.13 4.26
CA TYR A 9 5.06 5.05 4.99
C TYR A 9 4.07 4.16 5.75
N GLN A 10 3.00 4.73 6.30
CA GLN A 10 1.99 3.96 7.01
C GLN A 10 1.18 3.07 6.06
N ALA A 11 0.80 3.59 4.89
CA ALA A 11 0.17 2.82 3.82
C ALA A 11 1.03 1.63 3.38
N ILE A 12 2.33 1.86 3.13
CA ILE A 12 3.28 0.80 2.76
C ILE A 12 3.33 -0.27 3.84
N ARG A 13 3.46 0.12 5.11
CA ARG A 13 3.46 -0.83 6.24
C ARG A 13 2.18 -1.67 6.32
N THR A 14 1.02 -1.04 6.13
CA THR A 14 -0.26 -1.77 6.12
C THR A 14 -0.32 -2.80 4.98
N LEU A 15 0.15 -2.41 3.78
CA LEU A 15 0.18 -3.31 2.63
C LEU A 15 1.13 -4.50 2.85
N MET A 16 2.29 -4.29 3.48
CA MET A 16 3.24 -5.37 3.77
C MET A 16 2.63 -6.49 4.63
N HIS A 17 1.71 -6.17 5.55
CA HIS A 17 1.03 -7.17 6.38
C HIS A 17 0.04 -8.06 5.60
N LEU A 18 -0.29 -7.73 4.36
CA LEU A 18 -1.16 -8.55 3.51
C LEU A 18 -0.41 -9.75 2.87
N CYS A 19 0.91 -9.82 3.00
CA CYS A 19 1.71 -10.94 2.52
C CYS A 19 2.76 -11.35 3.56
N GLY A 20 2.74 -12.63 3.98
CA GLY A 20 3.69 -13.14 4.98
C GLY A 20 5.16 -12.98 4.57
N ARG A 21 5.48 -13.16 3.28
CA ARG A 21 6.85 -12.97 2.77
C ARG A 21 7.27 -11.49 2.71
N CYS A 22 6.33 -10.57 2.44
CA CYS A 22 6.60 -9.13 2.53
C CYS A 22 6.89 -8.72 3.98
N GLN A 23 6.14 -9.26 4.93
CA GLN A 23 6.34 -8.99 6.35
C GLN A 23 7.70 -9.50 6.86
N GLU A 24 8.16 -10.64 6.37
CA GLU A 24 9.46 -11.24 6.71
C GLU A 24 10.65 -10.59 5.99
N GLY A 25 10.40 -9.66 5.06
CA GLY A 25 11.46 -9.04 4.24
C GLY A 25 12.13 -10.04 3.28
N ALA A 26 11.47 -11.15 2.97
CA ALA A 26 12.01 -12.18 2.10
C ALA A 26 11.96 -11.71 0.63
N ALA A 27 13.02 -12.01 -0.13
CA ALA A 27 13.03 -11.78 -1.58
C ALA A 27 11.99 -12.67 -2.26
N HIS A 28 10.98 -12.06 -2.87
CA HIS A 28 9.97 -12.77 -3.66
C HIS A 28 9.36 -11.84 -4.71
N SER A 29 8.41 -12.35 -5.47
CA SER A 29 7.58 -11.58 -6.40
C SER A 29 6.12 -11.80 -6.05
N CYS A 30 5.45 -10.74 -5.59
CA CYS A 30 4.01 -10.77 -5.36
C CYS A 30 3.39 -9.42 -5.73
N ARG A 31 2.06 -9.42 -5.92
CA ARG A 31 1.31 -8.22 -6.28
C ARG A 31 1.42 -7.10 -5.23
N ILE A 32 1.61 -7.45 -3.96
CA ILE A 32 1.83 -6.46 -2.88
C ILE A 32 3.15 -5.72 -3.08
N GLN A 33 4.22 -6.42 -3.43
CA GLN A 33 5.53 -5.81 -3.66
C GLN A 33 5.53 -4.91 -4.90
N GLU A 34 4.82 -5.31 -5.96
CA GLU A 34 4.59 -4.46 -7.13
C GLU A 34 3.84 -3.17 -6.75
N LEU A 35 2.73 -3.29 -6.00
CA LEU A 35 1.95 -2.15 -5.52
C LEU A 35 2.76 -1.21 -4.62
N ILE A 36 3.59 -1.76 -3.72
CA ILE A 36 4.48 -0.96 -2.87
C ILE A 36 5.47 -0.18 -3.74
N SER A 37 6.06 -0.83 -4.75
CA SER A 37 7.00 -0.17 -5.67
C SER A 37 6.33 0.96 -6.47
N GLU A 38 5.09 0.74 -6.92
CA GLU A 38 4.27 1.76 -7.58
C GLU A 38 4.00 2.94 -6.63
N ILE A 39 3.59 2.69 -5.38
CA ILE A 39 3.36 3.71 -4.35
C ILE A 39 4.64 4.49 -4.03
N GLU A 40 5.77 3.81 -3.92
CA GLU A 40 7.08 4.42 -3.67
C GLU A 40 7.48 5.39 -4.80
N SER A 41 7.15 5.04 -6.04
CA SER A 41 7.43 5.88 -7.21
C SER A 41 6.60 7.18 -7.28
N ILE A 42 5.46 7.24 -6.58
CA ILE A 42 4.60 8.44 -6.56
C ILE A 42 5.29 9.55 -5.75
N GLN A 43 5.48 10.69 -6.39
CA GLN A 43 5.97 11.94 -5.78
C GLN A 43 4.89 13.04 -5.91
N GLY A 44 4.65 13.79 -4.83
CA GLY A 44 3.84 15.01 -4.87
C GLY A 44 2.31 14.85 -4.90
N ILE A 45 1.75 13.64 -4.79
CA ILE A 45 0.29 13.40 -4.77
C ILE A 45 -0.10 12.78 -3.41
N PRO A 46 -1.14 13.29 -2.72
CA PRO A 46 -1.64 12.70 -1.48
C PRO A 46 -2.21 11.31 -1.75
N ILE A 47 -1.56 10.27 -1.20
CA ILE A 47 -2.04 8.89 -1.28
C ILE A 47 -3.05 8.68 -0.16
N ILE A 48 -4.33 8.61 -0.50
CA ILE A 48 -5.41 8.22 0.41
C ILE A 48 -5.58 6.71 0.30
N VAL A 49 -5.03 5.96 1.25
CA VAL A 49 -5.29 4.51 1.35
C VAL A 49 -6.55 4.31 2.17
N ASN A 50 -7.62 3.93 1.49
CA ASN A 50 -8.86 3.56 2.14
C ASN A 50 -8.73 2.15 2.72
N SER A 51 -8.58 2.05 4.04
CA SER A 51 -8.52 0.77 4.76
C SER A 51 -9.89 0.08 4.88
N GLU A 52 -10.97 0.79 4.54
CA GLU A 52 -12.31 0.20 4.46
C GLU A 52 -12.58 -0.20 3.01
N LEU A 53 -12.36 -1.48 2.69
CA LEU A 53 -12.85 -2.06 1.45
C LEU A 53 -14.38 -2.16 1.52
N ARG A 54 -15.07 -1.03 1.33
CA ARG A 54 -16.51 -1.00 1.09
C ARG A 54 -16.71 -1.56 -0.31
N HIS A 55 -17.08 -2.83 -0.39
CA HIS A 55 -17.36 -3.52 -1.65
C HIS A 55 -18.04 -2.58 -2.66
N VAL A 56 -17.53 -2.53 -3.88
CA VAL A 56 -18.25 -1.91 -5.00
C VAL A 56 -19.54 -2.71 -5.17
N VAL A 57 -20.65 -2.15 -4.69
CA VAL A 57 -21.98 -2.68 -4.97
C VAL A 57 -22.26 -2.34 -6.43
N LEU A 58 -22.10 -3.32 -7.31
CA LEU A 58 -22.67 -3.26 -8.66
C LEU A 58 -24.19 -3.26 -8.50
N ALA A 59 -24.79 -2.06 -8.49
CA ALA A 59 -26.21 -1.91 -8.68
C ALA A 59 -26.52 -2.33 -10.13
N ARG A 60 -27.36 -3.36 -10.28
CA ARG A 60 -28.05 -3.65 -11.53
C ARG A 60 -29.21 -2.68 -11.71
#